data_AF-A0A3B9ZZC4-F1
#
_entry.id   AF-A0A3B9ZZC4-F1
#
_cell.length_a   1.000
_cell.length_b   1.000
_cell.length_c   1.000
_cell.angle_alpha   90.00
_cell.angle_beta   90.00
_cell.angle_gamma   90.00
#
_symmetry.space_group_name_H-M   'P 1'
#
loop_
_entity.id
_entity.type
_entity.pdbx_description
1 polymer ?
#
loop_
_entity_poly.entity_id
_entity_poly.type
_entity_poly.pdbx_seq_one_letter_code
_entity_poly.pdbx_strand_id
1 'polypeptide(L)'
;MTKRTMLRIHPGLQKRMIIFWMLQAFMATFLTCLITIAWTFFYINPTLAAYSNLFVRPALIISAVVGFVISCLAGFFYSHRIAGPVYRLKSTIDEVLEGKSPGVIVLRRYDELKDLAASLSKLLHHFQQTHKTKSSE
;
A
#
# COMPACT_ATOMS: atom_id res chain seq x y z
N MET A 1 26.95 18.75 -7.60
CA MET A 1 26.26 17.68 -6.84
C MET A 1 24.79 18.05 -6.71
N THR A 2 24.02 17.84 -7.77
CA THR A 2 22.68 18.42 -7.94
C THR A 2 21.65 17.56 -7.23
N LYS A 3 21.07 18.10 -6.16
CA LYS A 3 20.03 17.48 -5.34
C LYS A 3 18.74 17.35 -6.19
N ARG A 4 18.62 16.25 -6.95
CA ARG A 4 17.43 15.97 -7.76
C ARG A 4 16.31 15.45 -6.87
N THR A 5 15.56 16.37 -6.26
CA THR A 5 14.24 16.08 -5.67
C THR A 5 13.22 15.88 -6.79
N MET A 6 13.19 14.68 -7.37
CA MET A 6 12.03 14.24 -8.15
C MET A 6 11.12 13.39 -7.26
N LEU A 7 10.25 14.07 -6.50
CA LEU A 7 9.01 13.48 -6.00
C LEU A 7 7.91 13.85 -7.02
N ARG A 8 7.90 13.13 -8.15
CA ARG A 8 6.82 13.20 -9.13
C ARG A 8 5.67 12.34 -8.59
N ILE A 9 4.97 12.85 -7.58
CA ILE A 9 3.84 12.19 -6.91
C ILE A 9 2.65 12.22 -7.87
N HIS A 10 2.48 11.15 -8.64
CA HIS A 10 1.24 10.93 -9.38
C HIS A 10 0.17 10.37 -8.42
N PRO A 11 -0.96 11.07 -8.21
CA PRO A 11 -1.85 10.84 -7.08
C PRO A 11 -2.86 9.70 -7.27
N GLY A 12 -2.99 9.14 -8.48
CA GLY A 12 -4.12 8.25 -8.82
C GLY A 12 -4.10 6.91 -8.06
N LEU A 13 -3.02 6.14 -8.22
CA LEU A 13 -2.89 4.83 -7.57
C LEU A 13 -2.75 4.96 -6.05
N GLN A 14 -1.97 5.95 -5.60
CA GLN A 14 -1.76 6.21 -4.18
C GLN A 14 -3.08 6.57 -3.47
N LYS A 15 -3.92 7.46 -4.04
CA LYS A 15 -5.23 7.77 -3.46
C LYS A 15 -6.13 6.54 -3.39
N ARG A 16 -6.19 5.73 -4.46
CA ARG A 16 -6.97 4.49 -4.47
C ARG A 16 -6.55 3.53 -3.35
N MET A 17 -5.23 3.32 -3.17
CA MET A 17 -4.72 2.44 -2.12
C MET A 17 -4.97 2.99 -0.72
N ILE A 18 -4.73 4.29 -0.49
CA ILE A 18 -4.99 4.93 0.81
C ILE A 18 -6.47 4.85 1.16
N ILE A 19 -7.37 5.14 0.21
CA ILE A 19 -8.83 5.05 0.44
C ILE A 19 -9.22 3.61 0.81
N PHE A 20 -8.68 2.60 0.12
CA PHE A 20 -8.96 1.20 0.44
C PHE A 20 -8.49 0.83 1.86
N TRP A 21 -7.28 1.26 2.27
CA TRP A 21 -6.76 1.03 3.61
C TRP A 21 -7.55 1.79 4.69
N MET A 22 -7.98 3.03 4.42
CA MET A 22 -8.83 3.80 5.33
C MET A 22 -10.21 3.14 5.50
N LEU A 23 -10.80 2.66 4.42
CA LEU A 23 -12.09 1.96 4.45
C LEU A 23 -11.98 0.64 5.23
N GLN A 24 -10.91 -0.12 5.00
CA GLN A 24 -10.64 -1.36 5.74
C GLN A 24 -10.44 -1.09 7.24
N ALA A 25 -9.67 -0.07 7.61
CA ALA A 25 -9.46 0.31 9.00
C ALA A 25 -10.78 0.71 9.67
N PHE A 26 -11.57 1.56 9.00
CA PHE A 26 -12.89 1.95 9.50
C PHE A 26 -13.82 0.75 9.69
N MET A 27 -13.89 -0.14 8.71
CA MET A 27 -14.74 -1.33 8.76
C MET A 27 -14.32 -2.29 9.88
N ALA A 28 -13.02 -2.50 10.09
CA ALA A 28 -12.50 -3.35 11.16
C ALA A 28 -12.82 -2.78 12.54
N THR A 29 -12.61 -1.47 12.74
CA THR A 29 -12.95 -0.80 14.00
C THR A 29 -14.45 -0.83 14.26
N PHE A 30 -15.27 -0.57 13.23
CA PHE A 30 -16.72 -0.61 13.35
C PHE A 30 -17.23 -2.01 13.73
N LEU A 31 -16.72 -3.05 13.07
CA LEU A 31 -17.08 -4.44 13.39
C LEU A 31 -16.67 -4.81 14.82
N THR A 32 -15.47 -4.40 15.25
CA THR A 32 -14.98 -4.65 16.62
C THR A 32 -15.90 -3.99 17.65
N CYS A 33 -16.30 -2.74 17.40
CA CYS A 33 -17.27 -2.04 18.26
C CYS A 33 -18.62 -2.79 18.33
N LEU A 34 -19.16 -3.25 17.20
CA LEU A 34 -20.42 -4.00 17.18
C LEU A 34 -20.33 -5.31 17.97
N ILE A 35 -19.24 -6.07 17.79
CA ILE A 35 -19.01 -7.31 18.53
C ILE A 35 -18.95 -7.02 20.02
N THR A 36 -18.20 -6.00 20.45
CA THR A 36 -18.10 -5.70 21.88
C THR A 36 -19.42 -5.23 22.47
N ILE A 37 -20.20 -4.42 21.74
CA ILE A 37 -21.53 -3.98 22.20
C ILE A 37 -22.49 -5.17 22.32
N ALA A 38 -22.53 -6.05 21.32
CA ALA A 38 -23.38 -7.24 21.33
C ALA A 38 -22.99 -8.20 22.48
N TRP A 39 -21.68 -8.42 22.68
CA TRP A 39 -21.16 -9.23 23.78
C TRP A 39 -21.53 -8.62 25.13
N THR A 40 -21.35 -7.31 25.28
CA THR A 40 -21.72 -6.57 26.50
C THR A 40 -23.21 -6.72 26.79
N PHE A 41 -24.07 -6.55 25.79
CA PHE A 41 -25.53 -6.64 25.96
C PHE A 41 -26.01 -8.05 26.35
N PHE A 42 -25.43 -9.10 25.77
CA PHE A 42 -25.86 -10.48 26.02
C PHE A 42 -25.45 -11.02 27.40
N TYR A 43 -24.31 -10.58 27.94
CA TYR A 43 -23.71 -11.18 29.14
C TYR A 43 -23.76 -10.32 30.41
N ILE A 44 -24.13 -9.04 30.35
CA ILE A 44 -24.09 -8.15 31.53
C ILE A 44 -25.43 -8.12 32.29
N ASN A 45 -25.31 -8.40 33.60
CA ASN A 45 -26.35 -8.13 34.60
C ASN A 45 -26.32 -6.65 35.05
N PRO A 46 -27.44 -6.07 35.51
CA PRO A 46 -27.54 -4.63 35.83
C PRO A 46 -26.53 -4.13 36.89
N THR A 47 -26.03 -5.00 37.76
CA THR A 47 -25.00 -4.68 38.76
C THR A 47 -23.61 -4.51 38.15
N LEU A 48 -23.29 -5.24 37.09
CA LEU A 48 -22.01 -5.17 36.37
C LEU A 48 -22.02 -4.08 35.28
N ALA A 49 -23.21 -3.59 34.91
CA ALA A 49 -23.38 -2.54 33.92
C ALA A 49 -22.65 -1.24 34.32
N ALA A 50 -22.65 -0.89 35.61
CA ALA A 50 -21.92 0.28 36.13
C ALA A 50 -20.41 0.17 35.89
N TYR A 51 -19.82 -0.99 36.19
CA TYR A 51 -18.39 -1.26 35.97
C TYR A 51 -18.02 -1.25 34.48
N SER A 52 -18.89 -1.81 33.62
CA SER A 52 -18.65 -1.83 32.18
C SER A 52 -18.57 -0.42 31.56
N ASN A 53 -19.42 0.51 32.03
CA ASN A 53 -19.43 1.88 31.51
C ASN A 53 -18.20 2.69 31.95
N LEU A 54 -17.65 2.40 33.13
CA LEU A 54 -16.48 3.09 33.67
C LEU A 54 -15.15 2.60 33.10
N PHE A 55 -15.04 1.30 32.78
CA PHE A 55 -13.77 0.71 32.31
C PHE A 55 -13.80 0.28 30.84
N VAL A 56 -14.85 -0.43 30.41
CA VAL A 56 -14.89 -1.04 29.07
C VAL A 56 -15.09 0.02 27.99
N ARG A 57 -16.00 0.98 28.20
CA ARG A 57 -16.24 2.05 27.22
C ARG A 57 -15.02 2.92 26.93
N PRO A 58 -14.32 3.52 27.92
CA PRO A 58 -13.14 4.32 27.62
C PRO A 58 -12.01 3.47 27.04
N ALA A 59 -11.78 2.25 27.54
CA ALA A 59 -10.77 1.34 26.99
C ALA A 59 -11.05 0.99 25.52
N LEU A 60 -12.32 0.80 25.15
CA LEU A 60 -12.74 0.52 23.78
C LEU A 60 -12.54 1.73 22.85
N ILE A 61 -12.85 2.94 23.33
CA ILE A 61 -12.58 4.16 22.55
C ILE A 61 -11.07 4.33 22.34
N ILE A 62 -10.27 4.16 23.40
CA ILE A 62 -8.81 4.27 23.31
C ILE A 62 -8.25 3.23 22.33
N SER A 63 -8.65 1.97 22.45
CA SER A 63 -8.17 0.90 21.56
C SER A 63 -8.63 1.10 20.11
N ALA A 64 -9.85 1.59 19.88
CA ALA A 64 -10.35 1.94 18.56
C ALA A 64 -9.54 3.07 17.92
N VAL A 65 -9.25 4.13 18.67
CA VAL A 65 -8.45 5.27 18.19
C VAL A 65 -7.01 4.83 17.90
N VAL A 66 -6.37 4.12 18.84
CA VAL A 66 -5.00 3.62 18.66
C VAL A 66 -4.90 2.67 17.47
N GLY A 67 -5.84 1.72 17.35
CA GLY A 67 -5.90 0.79 16.23
C GLY A 67 -6.08 1.51 14.89
N PHE A 68 -7.00 2.47 14.83
CA PHE A 68 -7.23 3.27 13.62
C PHE A 68 -5.97 4.05 13.20
N VAL A 69 -5.30 4.71 14.14
CA VAL A 69 -4.06 5.45 13.86
C VAL A 69 -2.97 4.53 13.34
N ILE A 70 -2.74 3.37 13.99
CA ILE A 70 -1.73 2.40 13.56
C ILE A 70 -2.05 1.88 12.15
N SER A 71 -3.30 1.52 11.87
CA SER A 71 -3.73 1.06 10.55
C SER A 71 -3.53 2.14 9.47
N CYS A 72 -3.85 3.40 9.77
CA CYS A 72 -3.61 4.52 8.86
C CYS A 72 -2.12 4.72 8.56
N LEU A 73 -1.26 4.69 9.59
CA LEU A 73 0.19 4.80 9.41
C LEU A 73 0.72 3.64 8.58
N ALA A 74 0.33 2.40 8.90
CA ALA A 74 0.73 1.21 8.16
C ALA A 74 0.31 1.30 6.68
N GLY A 75 -0.96 1.64 6.41
CA GLY A 75 -1.48 1.80 5.05
C GLY A 75 -0.75 2.89 4.26
N PHE A 76 -0.41 4.01 4.91
CA PHE A 76 0.37 5.08 4.29
C PHE A 76 1.78 4.61 3.91
N PHE A 77 2.52 3.99 4.83
CA PHE A 77 3.86 3.48 4.56
C PHE A 77 3.85 2.40 3.47
N TYR A 78 2.92 1.45 3.51
CA TYR A 78 2.80 0.40 2.49
C TYR A 78 2.41 0.96 1.13
N SER A 79 1.47 1.91 1.06
CA SER A 79 1.07 2.53 -0.20
C SER A 79 2.25 3.22 -0.89
N HIS A 80 3.10 3.92 -0.14
CA HIS A 80 4.28 4.58 -0.67
C HIS A 80 5.31 3.62 -1.25
N ARG A 81 5.50 2.44 -0.64
CA ARG A 81 6.45 1.42 -1.11
C ARG A 81 6.03 0.73 -2.39
N ILE A 82 4.75 0.79 -2.75
CA ILE A 82 4.20 0.13 -3.95
C ILE A 82 3.96 1.14 -5.08
N ALA A 83 3.37 2.32 -4.79
CA ALA A 83 3.00 3.27 -5.84
C ALA A 83 4.21 3.80 -6.63
N GLY A 84 5.34 4.05 -5.96
CA GLY A 84 6.59 4.48 -6.57
C GLY A 84 7.13 3.49 -7.61
N PRO A 85 7.40 2.22 -7.24
CA PRO A 85 7.93 1.25 -8.18
C PRO A 85 6.95 0.86 -9.29
N VAL A 86 5.63 0.77 -9.03
CA VAL A 86 4.63 0.51 -10.09
C VAL A 86 4.71 1.57 -11.18
N TYR A 87 4.79 2.84 -10.79
CA TYR A 87 4.88 3.93 -11.75
C TYR A 87 6.15 3.85 -12.59
N ARG A 88 7.29 3.51 -11.97
CA ARG A 88 8.56 3.36 -12.69
C ARG A 88 8.51 2.22 -13.69
N LEU A 89 7.93 1.08 -13.32
CA LEU A 89 7.72 -0.04 -14.22
C LEU A 89 6.87 0.36 -15.43
N LYS A 90 5.74 1.04 -15.19
CA LYS A 90 4.88 1.55 -16.27
C LYS A 90 5.63 2.50 -17.21
N SER A 91 6.36 3.46 -16.65
CA SER A 91 7.14 4.41 -17.44
C SER A 91 8.19 3.72 -18.31
N THR A 92 8.87 2.69 -17.79
CA THR A 92 9.84 1.92 -18.58
C THR A 92 9.15 1.16 -19.71
N ILE A 93 7.98 0.58 -19.47
CA ILE A 93 7.21 -0.10 -20.53
C ILE A 93 6.79 0.91 -21.61
N ASP A 94 6.27 2.07 -21.21
CA ASP A 94 5.87 3.14 -22.14
C ASP A 94 7.09 3.60 -22.99
N GLU A 95 8.28 3.75 -22.40
CA GLU A 95 9.51 4.08 -23.14
C GLU A 95 9.90 3.00 -24.18
N VAL A 96 9.76 1.72 -23.84
CA VAL A 96 10.03 0.60 -24.77
C VAL A 96 9.04 0.60 -25.93
N LEU A 97 7.76 0.87 -25.65
CA LEU A 97 6.72 0.98 -26.68
C LEU A 97 6.96 2.17 -27.63
N GLU A 98 7.59 3.25 -27.14
CA GLU A 98 8.05 4.37 -27.96
C GLU A 98 9.33 4.06 -28.78
N GLY A 99 9.83 2.81 -28.74
CA GLY A 99 11.03 2.39 -29.45
C GLY A 99 12.35 2.81 -28.78
N LYS A 100 12.30 3.30 -27.54
CA LYS A 100 13.50 3.56 -26.74
C LYS A 100 14.02 2.26 -26.16
N SER A 101 15.32 2.23 -25.87
CA SER A 101 15.97 1.11 -25.20
C SER A 101 16.34 1.50 -23.77
N PRO A 102 15.37 1.57 -22.84
CA PRO A 102 15.71 1.81 -21.45
C PRO A 102 16.54 0.65 -20.91
N GLY A 103 17.56 0.99 -20.12
CA GLY A 103 18.43 0.01 -19.47
C GLY A 103 17.74 -0.74 -18.33
N VAL A 104 18.55 -1.34 -17.44
CA VAL A 104 18.06 -2.15 -16.31
C VAL A 104 17.18 -1.32 -15.35
N ILE A 105 16.05 -1.89 -14.94
CA ILE A 105 15.12 -1.27 -13.99
C ILE A 105 15.63 -1.47 -12.57
N VAL A 106 16.15 -0.40 -11.96
CA VAL A 106 16.67 -0.42 -10.58
C VAL A 106 15.71 0.29 -9.63
N LEU A 107 15.01 -0.45 -8.78
CA LEU A 107 14.13 0.10 -7.74
C LEU A 107 14.90 0.46 -6.44
N ARG A 108 14.30 1.27 -5.55
CA ARG A 108 14.94 1.68 -4.29
C ARG A 108 15.00 0.53 -3.29
N ARG A 109 15.87 0.65 -2.28
CA ARG A 109 16.14 -0.40 -1.28
C ARG A 109 14.89 -0.88 -0.53
N TYR A 110 13.88 -0.05 -0.32
CA TYR A 110 12.68 -0.40 0.45
C TYR A 110 11.43 -0.57 -0.43
N ASP A 111 11.61 -0.65 -1.75
CA ASP A 111 10.50 -0.90 -2.67
C ASP A 111 10.20 -2.41 -2.72
N GLU A 112 8.92 -2.76 -2.76
CA GLU A 112 8.46 -4.17 -2.68
C GLU A 112 8.56 -4.93 -4.03
N LEU A 113 8.60 -4.21 -5.16
CA LEU A 113 8.47 -4.82 -6.51
C LEU A 113 9.81 -5.14 -7.20
N LYS A 114 10.88 -5.38 -6.43
CA LYS A 114 12.22 -5.61 -7.00
C LYS A 114 12.29 -6.86 -7.87
N ASP A 115 11.65 -7.95 -7.46
CA ASP A 115 11.68 -9.20 -8.22
C ASP A 115 10.96 -9.07 -9.56
N LEU A 116 9.87 -8.29 -9.58
CA LEU A 116 9.17 -7.92 -10.80
C LEU A 116 10.04 -7.03 -11.71
N ALA A 117 10.73 -6.04 -11.14
CA ALA A 117 11.65 -5.19 -11.89
C ALA A 117 12.82 -5.98 -12.50
N ALA A 118 13.37 -6.95 -11.75
CA ALA A 118 14.42 -7.83 -12.24
C ALA A 118 13.92 -8.72 -13.40
N SER A 119 12.72 -9.30 -13.25
CA SER A 119 12.11 -10.14 -14.29
C SER A 119 11.79 -9.33 -15.56
N LEU A 120 11.23 -8.12 -15.40
CA LEU A 120 10.95 -7.23 -16.52
C LEU A 120 12.25 -6.80 -17.22
N SER A 121 13.32 -6.52 -16.48
CA SER A 121 14.62 -6.18 -17.07
C SER A 121 15.19 -7.32 -17.92
N LYS A 122 15.05 -8.58 -17.46
CA LYS A 122 15.43 -9.76 -18.25
C LYS A 122 14.61 -9.89 -19.52
N LEU A 123 13.30 -9.65 -19.44
CA LEU A 123 12.40 -9.66 -20.60
C LEU A 123 12.81 -8.61 -21.63
N LEU A 124 13.08 -7.37 -21.20
CA LEU A 124 13.50 -6.29 -22.09
C LEU A 124 14.83 -6.60 -22.78
N HIS A 125 15.79 -7.15 -22.04
CA HIS A 125 17.07 -7.56 -22.60
C HIS A 125 16.90 -8.65 -23.67
N HIS A 126 16.06 -9.66 -23.42
CA HIS A 126 15.78 -10.70 -24.39
C HIS A 126 15.11 -10.14 -25.65
N PHE A 127 14.12 -9.26 -25.48
CA PHE A 127 13.41 -8.62 -26.59
C PHE A 127 14.35 -7.78 -27.48
N GLN A 128 15.25 -7.00 -26.87
CA GLN A 128 16.25 -6.21 -27.57
C GLN A 128 17.24 -7.09 -28.36
N GLN A 129 17.65 -8.23 -27.80
CA GLN A 129 18.51 -9.18 -28.50
C GLN A 129 17.82 -9.77 -29.74
N THR A 130 16.58 -10.22 -29.61
CA THR A 130 15.82 -10.78 -30.74
C THR A 130 15.62 -9.77 -31.86
N HIS A 131 15.32 -8.51 -31.53
CA HIS A 131 15.17 -7.44 -32.52
C HIS A 131 16.47 -7.11 -33.25
N LYS A 132 17.62 -7.18 -32.56
CA LYS A 132 18.92 -6.90 -33.17
C LYS A 132 19.32 -7.98 -34.19
N THR A 133 19.06 -9.26 -33.89
CA THR A 133 19.37 -10.38 -34.79
C THR A 133 18.57 -10.30 -36.10
N LYS A 134 17.30 -9.87 -36.03
CA LYS A 134 16.40 -9.75 -37.19
C LYS A 134 16.70 -8.55 -38.12
N SER A 135 17.50 -7.59 -37.68
CA SER A 135 17.91 -6.42 -38.49
C SER A 135 19.28 -6.61 -39.16
N SER A 136 19.97 -7.69 -38.83
CA SER A 136 21.28 -8.08 -39.40
C SER A 136 21.18 -9.20 -40.44
N GLU A 137 19.96 -9.66 -40.73
CA GLU A 137 19.57 -10.47 -41.89
C GLU A 137 18.87 -9.58 -42.92
#